data_AF-A0A7C1B452-F1
#
_entry.id   AF-A0A7C1B452-F1
#
_cell.length_a   1.000
_cell.length_b   1.000
_cell.length_c   1.000
_cell.angle_alpha   90.00
_cell.angle_beta   90.00
_cell.angle_gamma   90.00
#
_symmetry.space_group_name_H-M   'P 1'
#
loop_
_entity.id
_entity.type
_entity.pdbx_description
1 polymer ?
#
loop_
_entity_poly.entity_id
_entity_poly.type
_entity_poly.pdbx_seq_one_letter_code
_entity_poly.pdbx_strand_id
1 'polypeptide(L)'
;MLNDNSLFILISSDVQKAKSILHSEFSLLFGNFEILELKRFSYSEAIEFLNHRGVSAASRVLDILIFLTAGYPLYLDILTGWIKDNLRALDEEGLIVAIRENILDNKGFLYRYFQEKLSSSLPYKENREYLSFVLEVAKGNIRKKELEEKLRPGLLTTSLNGHLEKSGSFYRIKDPLFRLWLLYAYQPNVMGLKLSKREELELFSRGIGNIIPKIYKPNDRREQKQVVQLVKDLLSSFSNEYVVINGRRKLLPKFTSIIEKEISPEILCLVAKKKKGVPWVVVVCFQVPDEGTAIKLNRTFLKGDYYRIFVPLKSVGVNISTILKAGGFWVWDMELLNYLLELYRPGYIVVERD
;
A
#
# COMPACT_ATOMS: atom_id res chain seq x y z
N MET A 1 28.60 -21.98 31.11
CA MET A 1 29.05 -20.67 30.64
C MET A 1 29.04 -20.72 29.12
N LEU A 2 28.25 -19.86 28.47
CA LEU A 2 28.32 -19.66 27.02
C LEU A 2 29.72 -19.12 26.70
N ASN A 3 30.36 -19.67 25.68
CA ASN A 3 31.70 -19.22 25.25
C ASN A 3 31.63 -17.74 24.84
N ASP A 4 32.55 -16.90 25.33
CA ASP A 4 32.55 -15.44 25.09
C ASP A 4 32.76 -15.04 23.62
N ASN A 5 32.99 -16.00 22.72
CA ASN A 5 33.20 -15.81 21.27
C ASN A 5 32.10 -16.44 20.39
N SER A 6 30.86 -16.54 20.87
CA SER A 6 29.75 -17.11 20.10
C SER A 6 28.75 -16.05 19.65
N LEU A 7 28.53 -15.93 18.34
CA LEU A 7 27.48 -15.09 17.75
C LEU A 7 26.21 -15.94 17.48
N PHE A 8 25.07 -15.46 17.97
CA PHE A 8 23.76 -16.07 17.70
C PHE A 8 22.98 -15.21 16.71
N ILE A 9 22.52 -15.81 15.61
CA ILE A 9 21.67 -15.15 14.62
C ILE A 9 20.33 -15.85 14.60
N LEU A 10 19.27 -15.12 14.96
CA LEU A 10 17.90 -15.59 14.88
C LEU A 10 17.19 -14.92 13.70
N ILE A 11 16.60 -15.72 12.82
CA ILE A 11 15.89 -15.23 11.62
C ILE A 11 14.42 -15.64 11.75
N SER A 12 13.51 -14.70 11.55
CA SER A 12 12.07 -14.95 11.53
C SER A 12 11.39 -14.13 10.45
N SER A 13 10.42 -14.73 9.78
CA SER A 13 9.50 -14.05 8.86
C SER A 13 8.28 -13.44 9.57
N ASP A 14 8.03 -13.80 10.84
CA ASP A 14 7.01 -13.21 11.71
C ASP A 14 7.69 -12.31 12.75
N VAL A 15 7.74 -11.01 12.44
CA VAL A 15 8.38 -9.99 13.28
C VAL A 15 7.70 -9.85 14.64
N GLN A 16 6.37 -9.95 14.70
CA GLN A 16 5.63 -9.75 15.95
C GLN A 16 5.82 -10.94 16.88
N LYS A 17 5.73 -12.16 16.35
CA LYS A 17 5.99 -13.38 17.13
C LYS A 17 7.45 -13.45 17.58
N ALA A 18 8.40 -13.09 16.71
CA ALA A 18 9.81 -13.03 17.08
C ALA A 18 10.08 -12.01 18.18
N LYS A 19 9.55 -10.78 18.06
CA LYS A 19 9.66 -9.76 19.12
C LYS A 19 9.04 -10.25 20.43
N SER A 20 7.87 -10.91 20.37
CA SER A 20 7.25 -11.49 21.56
C SER A 20 8.16 -12.51 22.25
N ILE A 21 8.66 -13.49 21.50
CA ILE A 21 9.53 -14.57 22.01
C ILE A 21 10.85 -14.01 22.57
N LEU A 22 11.47 -13.07 21.86
CA LEU A 22 12.73 -12.44 22.28
C LEU A 22 12.55 -11.61 23.56
N HIS A 23 11.43 -10.89 23.71
CA HIS A 23 11.16 -10.09 24.90
C HIS A 23 10.75 -10.93 26.12
N SER A 24 10.03 -12.04 25.94
CA SER A 24 9.52 -12.84 27.05
C SER A 24 10.44 -13.98 27.48
N GLU A 25 10.91 -14.81 26.54
CA GLU A 25 11.56 -16.09 26.85
C GLU A 25 13.10 -16.00 26.83
N PHE A 26 13.65 -15.17 25.94
CA PHE A 26 15.10 -15.10 25.72
C PHE A 26 15.78 -13.88 26.33
N SER A 27 15.01 -12.90 26.82
CA SER A 27 15.55 -11.69 27.46
C SER A 27 16.41 -12.02 28.69
N LEU A 28 16.08 -13.10 29.41
CA LEU A 28 16.83 -13.60 30.57
C LEU A 28 18.11 -14.36 30.20
N LEU A 29 18.21 -14.92 28.99
CA LEU A 29 19.30 -15.82 28.58
C LEU A 29 20.41 -15.10 27.81
N PHE A 30 20.08 -14.05 27.06
CA PHE A 30 21.00 -13.41 26.14
C PHE A 30 21.06 -11.88 26.26
N GLY A 31 20.32 -11.28 27.21
CA GLY A 31 20.25 -9.83 27.38
C GLY A 31 19.55 -9.15 26.21
N ASN A 32 20.11 -8.03 25.73
CA ASN A 32 19.54 -7.25 24.63
C ASN A 32 20.00 -7.80 23.27
N PHE A 33 19.05 -8.21 22.42
CA PHE A 33 19.32 -8.54 21.03
C PHE A 33 19.39 -7.28 20.17
N GLU A 34 20.37 -7.23 19.26
CA GLU A 34 20.31 -6.29 18.14
C GLU A 34 19.26 -6.78 17.14
N ILE A 35 18.29 -5.92 16.81
CA ILE A 35 17.21 -6.26 15.89
C ILE A 35 17.47 -5.57 14.56
N LEU A 36 17.86 -6.35 13.55
CA LEU A 36 17.95 -5.93 12.17
C LEU A 36 16.66 -6.31 11.43
N GLU A 37 15.83 -5.31 11.12
CA GLU A 37 14.57 -5.52 10.41
C GLU A 37 14.78 -5.33 8.90
N LEU A 38 14.71 -6.43 8.14
CA LEU A 38 14.73 -6.39 6.68
C LEU A 38 13.36 -5.96 6.16
N LYS A 39 13.30 -4.75 5.60
CA LYS A 39 12.09 -4.18 5.03
C LYS A 39 12.00 -4.49 3.53
N ARG A 40 10.81 -4.25 2.97
CA ARG A 40 10.64 -4.18 1.51
C ARG A 40 11.43 -2.99 0.98
N PHE A 41 11.85 -3.06 -0.28
CA PHE A 41 12.48 -1.92 -0.93
C PHE A 41 11.52 -0.74 -0.97
N SER A 42 12.04 0.43 -0.62
CA SER A 42 11.49 1.71 -1.03
C SER A 42 11.50 1.82 -2.56
N TYR A 43 10.79 2.81 -3.09
CA TYR A 43 10.75 3.03 -4.53
C TYR A 43 12.15 3.24 -5.14
N SER A 44 13.01 4.03 -4.47
CA SER A 44 14.38 4.29 -4.92
C SER A 44 15.25 3.03 -4.89
N GLU A 45 15.20 2.25 -3.81
CA GLU A 45 15.92 0.97 -3.70
C GLU A 45 15.43 -0.03 -4.76
N ALA A 46 14.13 -0.05 -5.07
CA ALA A 46 13.58 -0.91 -6.11
C ALA A 46 14.07 -0.50 -7.50
N ILE A 47 14.13 0.80 -7.81
CA ILE A 47 14.72 1.29 -9.06
C ILE A 47 16.21 0.92 -9.14
N GLU A 48 16.97 1.12 -8.07
CA GLU A 48 18.38 0.75 -8.01
C GLU A 48 18.59 -0.76 -8.22
N PHE A 49 17.74 -1.58 -7.61
CA PHE A 49 17.74 -3.03 -7.81
C PHE A 49 17.46 -3.40 -9.28
N LEU A 50 16.44 -2.79 -9.91
CA LEU A 50 16.11 -3.03 -11.31
C LEU A 50 17.25 -2.62 -12.26
N ASN A 51 17.91 -1.51 -11.97
CA ASN A 51 19.08 -1.04 -12.71
C ASN A 51 20.29 -1.98 -12.56
N HIS A 52 20.57 -2.47 -11.35
CA HIS A 52 21.61 -3.48 -11.11
C HIS A 52 21.30 -4.80 -11.82
N ARG A 53 20.02 -5.16 -11.86
CA ARG A 53 19.54 -6.27 -12.68
C ARG A 53 19.57 -5.92 -14.16
N GLY A 54 19.93 -4.73 -14.64
CA GLY A 54 20.00 -4.42 -16.06
C GLY A 54 18.64 -4.53 -16.78
N VAL A 55 17.54 -4.33 -16.06
CA VAL A 55 16.20 -4.29 -16.65
C VAL A 55 15.95 -2.89 -17.16
N SER A 56 15.82 -2.75 -18.48
CA SER A 56 15.54 -1.47 -19.14
C SER A 56 14.14 -1.48 -19.73
N ALA A 57 13.34 -0.48 -19.37
CA ALA A 57 11.97 -0.30 -19.83
C ALA A 57 11.55 1.16 -19.77
N ALA A 58 10.42 1.48 -20.40
CA ALA A 58 9.77 2.75 -20.18
C ALA A 58 9.44 2.93 -18.68
N SER A 59 9.63 4.15 -18.20
CA SER A 59 9.41 4.56 -16.81
C SER A 59 8.10 4.02 -16.21
N ARG A 60 7.00 4.14 -16.96
CA ARG A 60 5.68 3.64 -16.56
C ARG A 60 5.68 2.13 -16.25
N VAL A 61 6.39 1.34 -17.04
CA VAL A 61 6.42 -0.13 -16.88
C VAL A 61 7.17 -0.51 -15.60
N LEU A 62 8.26 0.19 -15.29
CA LEU A 62 8.98 0.02 -14.02
C LEU A 62 8.11 0.40 -12.82
N ASP A 63 7.35 1.50 -12.92
CA ASP A 63 6.42 1.93 -11.87
C ASP A 63 5.34 0.85 -11.60
N ILE A 64 4.78 0.27 -12.66
CA ILE A 64 3.80 -0.82 -12.55
C ILE A 64 4.44 -2.05 -11.90
N LEU A 65 5.65 -2.44 -12.32
CA LEU A 65 6.37 -3.58 -11.73
C LEU A 65 6.63 -3.36 -10.23
N ILE A 66 7.14 -2.18 -9.84
CA ILE A 66 7.41 -1.85 -8.43
C ILE A 66 6.12 -1.85 -7.61
N PHE A 67 5.04 -1.29 -8.15
CA PHE A 67 3.76 -1.29 -7.46
C PHE A 67 3.21 -2.71 -7.26
N LEU A 68 3.16 -3.51 -8.32
CA LEU A 68 2.60 -4.84 -8.26
C LEU A 68 3.41 -5.74 -7.33
N THR A 69 4.74 -5.61 -7.35
CA THR A 69 5.63 -6.31 -6.42
C THR A 69 5.63 -5.70 -5.02
N ALA A 70 5.03 -4.53 -4.80
CA ALA A 70 5.04 -3.77 -3.56
C ALA A 70 6.43 -3.65 -2.91
N GLY A 71 7.49 -3.59 -3.74
CA GLY A 71 8.89 -3.54 -3.30
C GLY A 71 9.44 -4.84 -2.69
N TYR A 72 8.74 -5.97 -2.80
CA TYR A 72 9.25 -7.27 -2.31
C TYR A 72 10.45 -7.73 -3.15
N PRO A 73 11.66 -7.86 -2.56
CA PRO A 73 12.86 -8.24 -3.31
C PRO A 73 12.72 -9.59 -4.02
N LEU A 74 12.08 -10.57 -3.36
CA LEU A 74 11.81 -11.88 -3.94
C LEU A 74 10.98 -11.79 -5.24
N TYR A 75 9.93 -10.95 -5.25
CA TYR A 75 9.05 -10.84 -6.41
C TYR A 75 9.75 -10.12 -7.56
N LEU A 76 10.52 -9.08 -7.24
CA LEU A 76 11.36 -8.38 -8.21
C LEU A 76 12.40 -9.33 -8.81
N ASP A 77 13.09 -10.14 -8.00
CA ASP A 77 14.10 -11.08 -8.50
C ASP A 77 13.51 -12.13 -9.46
N ILE A 78 12.40 -12.77 -9.06
CA ILE A 78 11.72 -13.79 -9.87
C ILE A 78 11.23 -13.20 -11.20
N LEU A 79 10.50 -12.09 -11.15
CA LEU A 79 9.92 -11.50 -12.35
C LEU A 79 11.02 -10.95 -13.27
N THR A 80 12.05 -10.31 -12.73
CA THR A 80 13.14 -9.78 -13.56
C THR A 80 14.00 -10.88 -14.17
N GLY A 81 14.23 -11.98 -13.45
CA GLY A 81 14.88 -13.18 -13.99
C GLY A 81 14.09 -13.75 -15.15
N TRP A 82 12.79 -13.98 -14.95
CA TRP A 82 11.91 -14.48 -16.01
C TRP A 82 11.89 -13.54 -17.23
N ILE A 83 11.77 -12.22 -17.01
CA ILE A 83 11.76 -11.21 -18.08
C ILE A 83 13.04 -11.28 -18.91
N LYS A 84 14.21 -11.37 -18.27
CA LYS A 84 15.49 -11.47 -19.00
C LYS A 84 15.61 -12.72 -19.86
N ASP A 85 15.17 -13.84 -19.32
CA ASP A 85 15.35 -15.13 -19.97
C ASP A 85 14.38 -15.30 -21.16
N ASN A 86 13.25 -14.58 -21.15
CA ASN A 86 12.14 -14.80 -22.09
C ASN A 86 11.83 -13.60 -22.99
N LEU A 87 12.21 -12.38 -22.62
CA LEU A 87 11.86 -11.15 -23.35
C LEU A 87 13.12 -10.41 -23.82
N ARG A 88 13.05 -9.88 -25.05
CA ARG A 88 14.12 -9.03 -25.60
C ARG A 88 14.05 -7.59 -25.10
N ALA A 89 12.84 -7.10 -24.85
CA ALA A 89 12.57 -5.77 -24.33
C ALA A 89 11.36 -5.86 -23.41
N LEU A 90 11.34 -5.02 -22.36
CA LEU A 90 10.24 -4.98 -21.39
C LEU A 90 9.30 -3.81 -21.73
N ASP A 91 8.09 -4.16 -22.14
CA ASP A 91 6.95 -3.26 -22.27
C ASP A 91 5.79 -3.71 -21.35
N GLU A 92 4.65 -3.01 -21.42
CA GLU A 92 3.50 -3.31 -20.55
C GLU A 92 2.91 -4.71 -20.84
N GLU A 93 2.87 -5.13 -22.11
CA GLU A 93 2.39 -6.46 -22.50
C GLU A 93 3.34 -7.57 -22.01
N GLY A 94 4.65 -7.39 -22.19
CA GLY A 94 5.67 -8.29 -21.68
C GLY A 94 5.62 -8.43 -20.16
N LEU A 95 5.36 -7.34 -19.43
CA LEU A 95 5.15 -7.39 -17.98
C LEU A 95 3.91 -8.23 -17.61
N ILE A 96 2.79 -8.02 -18.30
CA ILE A 96 1.56 -8.81 -18.10
C ILE A 96 1.83 -10.29 -18.36
N VAL A 97 2.58 -10.63 -19.42
CA VAL A 97 2.99 -12.01 -19.72
C VAL A 97 3.86 -12.57 -18.60
N ALA A 98 4.86 -11.84 -18.12
CA ALA A 98 5.73 -12.28 -17.04
C ALA A 98 4.95 -12.60 -15.76
N ILE A 99 4.01 -11.72 -15.39
CA ILE A 99 3.14 -11.92 -14.23
C ILE A 99 2.26 -13.15 -14.45
N ARG A 100 1.67 -13.29 -15.64
CA ARG A 100 0.81 -14.41 -15.99
C ARG A 100 1.53 -15.75 -15.81
N GLU A 101 2.71 -15.91 -16.42
CA GLU A 101 3.44 -17.18 -16.38
C GLU A 101 3.92 -17.53 -14.97
N ASN A 102 4.17 -16.54 -14.11
CA ASN A 102 4.60 -16.81 -12.73
C ASN A 102 3.43 -17.00 -11.76
N ILE A 103 2.29 -16.35 -12.00
CA ILE A 103 1.15 -16.33 -11.08
C ILE A 103 0.04 -17.31 -11.47
N LEU A 104 -0.26 -17.49 -12.76
CA LEU A 104 -1.35 -18.38 -13.16
C LEU A 104 -0.90 -19.81 -13.45
N ASP A 105 0.31 -19.99 -13.99
CA ASP A 105 0.83 -21.32 -14.26
C ASP A 105 1.17 -22.01 -12.93
N ASN A 106 0.60 -23.21 -12.72
CA ASN A 106 0.86 -24.02 -11.54
C ASN A 106 2.32 -24.51 -11.43
N LYS A 107 3.09 -24.42 -12.51
CA LYS A 107 4.54 -24.66 -12.53
C LYS A 107 5.34 -23.42 -12.10
N GLY A 108 4.74 -22.24 -12.18
CA GLY A 108 5.33 -20.97 -11.77
C GLY A 108 5.76 -21.00 -10.31
N PHE A 109 6.86 -20.29 -10.00
CA PHE A 109 7.34 -20.21 -8.61
C PHE A 109 6.34 -19.48 -7.72
N LEU A 110 5.83 -18.32 -8.17
CA LEU A 110 4.91 -17.51 -7.37
C LEU A 110 3.58 -18.22 -7.12
N TYR A 111 3.06 -18.96 -8.11
CA TYR A 111 1.88 -19.82 -7.90
C TYR A 111 2.09 -20.79 -6.73
N ARG A 112 3.17 -21.58 -6.77
CA ARG A 112 3.46 -22.57 -5.72
C ARG A 112 3.74 -21.92 -4.38
N TYR A 113 4.50 -20.83 -4.39
CA TYR A 113 4.75 -20.03 -3.19
C TYR A 113 3.45 -19.54 -2.54
N PHE A 114 2.51 -19.00 -3.33
CA PHE A 114 1.22 -18.53 -2.81
C PHE A 114 0.30 -19.67 -2.37
N GLN A 115 0.33 -20.81 -3.05
CA GLN A 115 -0.37 -22.02 -2.63
C GLN A 115 0.12 -22.48 -1.25
N GLU A 116 1.44 -22.56 -1.03
CA GLU A 116 2.03 -22.92 0.26
C GLU A 116 1.77 -21.87 1.34
N LYS A 117 1.86 -20.59 0.98
CA LYS A 117 1.55 -19.47 1.88
C LYS A 117 0.11 -19.59 2.39
N LEU A 118 -0.84 -19.91 1.51
CA LEU A 118 -2.24 -20.08 1.89
C LEU A 118 -2.48 -21.37 2.69
N SER A 119 -1.92 -22.51 2.26
CA SER A 119 -2.14 -23.82 2.90
C SER A 119 -1.59 -23.89 4.33
N SER A 120 -0.39 -23.36 4.56
CA SER A 120 0.30 -23.33 5.87
C SER A 120 -0.46 -22.53 6.94
N SER A 121 -1.43 -21.71 6.52
CA SER A 121 -2.14 -20.76 7.37
C SER A 121 -3.57 -21.18 7.71
N LEU A 122 -4.03 -22.35 7.25
CA LEU A 122 -5.43 -22.78 7.36
C LEU A 122 -5.56 -24.04 8.24
N PRO A 123 -6.15 -23.96 9.45
CA PRO A 123 -6.57 -25.15 10.18
C PRO A 123 -7.63 -25.92 9.38
N TYR A 124 -7.44 -27.23 9.20
CA TYR A 124 -8.23 -28.10 8.32
C TYR A 124 -9.77 -28.08 8.53
N LYS A 125 -10.27 -27.61 9.68
CA LYS A 125 -11.72 -27.66 10.04
C LYS A 125 -12.49 -26.33 9.86
N GLU A 126 -11.84 -25.17 9.73
CA GLU A 126 -12.49 -23.84 9.58
C GLU A 126 -12.33 -23.23 8.16
N ASN A 127 -11.94 -24.09 7.21
CA ASN A 127 -11.29 -23.70 5.96
C ASN A 127 -12.21 -22.92 4.99
N ARG A 128 -13.48 -23.31 4.84
CA ARG A 128 -14.36 -22.70 3.82
C ARG A 128 -14.78 -21.26 4.15
N GLU A 129 -15.03 -20.97 5.42
CA GLU A 129 -15.56 -19.67 5.84
C GLU A 129 -14.46 -18.61 5.94
N TYR A 130 -13.25 -18.99 6.37
CA TYR A 130 -12.09 -18.08 6.29
C TYR A 130 -11.69 -17.81 4.84
N LEU A 131 -11.75 -18.81 3.95
CA LEU A 131 -11.46 -18.59 2.53
C LEU A 131 -12.47 -17.65 1.87
N SER A 132 -13.77 -17.73 2.20
CA SER A 132 -14.74 -16.78 1.67
C SER A 132 -14.46 -15.34 2.13
N PHE A 133 -13.99 -15.19 3.37
CA PHE A 133 -13.51 -13.90 3.90
C PHE A 133 -12.30 -13.38 3.12
N VAL A 134 -11.25 -14.19 2.95
CA VAL A 134 -10.03 -13.82 2.21
C VAL A 134 -10.37 -13.43 0.77
N LEU A 135 -11.22 -14.20 0.10
CA LEU A 135 -11.64 -13.95 -1.28
C LEU A 135 -12.48 -12.67 -1.42
N GLU A 136 -13.32 -12.34 -0.43
CA GLU A 136 -14.08 -11.10 -0.47
C GLU A 136 -13.16 -9.88 -0.29
N VAL A 137 -12.19 -9.95 0.62
CA VAL A 137 -11.16 -8.89 0.77
C VAL A 137 -10.24 -8.84 -0.45
N ALA A 138 -10.00 -9.96 -1.13
CA ALA A 138 -9.23 -9.98 -2.37
C ALA A 138 -9.91 -9.19 -3.48
N LYS A 139 -11.23 -9.02 -3.48
CA LYS A 139 -11.91 -8.15 -4.47
C LYS A 139 -11.61 -6.67 -4.25
N GLY A 140 -11.27 -6.27 -3.04
CA GLY A 140 -10.85 -4.91 -2.70
C GLY A 140 -10.88 -4.67 -1.19
N ASN A 141 -10.25 -3.58 -0.76
CA ASN A 141 -10.26 -3.19 0.63
C ASN A 141 -11.71 -2.94 1.07
N ILE A 142 -12.10 -3.55 2.19
CA ILE A 142 -13.49 -3.55 2.65
C ILE A 142 -13.57 -3.11 4.10
N ARG A 143 -14.58 -2.31 4.43
CA ARG A 143 -14.82 -1.91 5.81
C ARG A 143 -15.38 -3.10 6.59
N LYS A 144 -15.03 -3.18 7.87
CA LYS A 144 -15.55 -4.20 8.79
C LYS A 144 -17.08 -4.29 8.75
N LYS A 145 -17.79 -3.16 8.77
CA LYS A 145 -19.26 -3.13 8.72
C LYS A 145 -19.81 -3.70 7.41
N GLU A 146 -19.24 -3.29 6.27
CA GLU A 146 -19.64 -3.79 4.94
C GLU A 146 -19.36 -5.30 4.80
N LEU A 147 -18.32 -5.79 5.48
CA LEU A 147 -17.98 -7.21 5.50
C LEU A 147 -18.90 -8.01 6.43
N GLU A 148 -19.29 -7.45 7.58
CA GLU A 148 -20.30 -8.04 8.50
C GLU A 148 -21.69 -8.14 7.86
N GLU A 149 -22.01 -7.25 6.91
CA GLU A 149 -23.25 -7.34 6.13
C GLU A 149 -23.21 -8.48 5.10
N LYS A 150 -22.02 -8.77 4.56
CA LYS A 150 -21.81 -9.81 3.55
C LYS A 150 -21.56 -11.21 4.14
N LEU A 151 -21.00 -11.28 5.33
CA LEU A 151 -20.55 -12.53 5.98
C LEU A 151 -21.07 -12.61 7.42
N ARG A 152 -21.24 -13.83 7.95
CA ARG A 152 -21.78 -14.03 9.31
C ARG A 152 -20.89 -13.37 10.40
N PRO A 153 -21.45 -12.67 11.40
CA PRO A 153 -20.70 -11.89 12.40
C PRO A 153 -19.64 -12.66 13.23
N GLY A 154 -19.83 -13.97 13.45
CA GLY A 154 -18.92 -14.81 14.24
C GLY A 154 -17.57 -15.10 13.56
N LEU A 155 -17.48 -14.88 12.24
CA LEU A 155 -16.33 -15.22 11.39
C LEU A 155 -15.14 -14.25 11.53
N LEU A 156 -15.34 -13.12 12.20
CA LEU A 156 -14.33 -12.07 12.35
C LEU A 156 -13.34 -12.30 13.49
N THR A 157 -13.52 -13.37 14.25
CA THR A 157 -12.72 -13.70 15.43
C THR A 157 -11.55 -14.61 15.09
N THR A 158 -11.56 -15.25 13.91
CA THR A 158 -10.48 -16.12 13.43
C THR A 158 -9.22 -15.29 13.15
N SER A 159 -8.10 -15.73 13.74
CA SER A 159 -6.78 -15.12 13.56
C SER A 159 -6.50 -14.87 12.07
N LEU A 160 -6.15 -13.63 11.73
CA LEU A 160 -5.91 -13.16 10.35
C LEU A 160 -4.64 -13.76 9.69
N ASN A 161 -3.99 -14.72 10.35
CA ASN A 161 -2.90 -15.61 9.92
C ASN A 161 -1.97 -15.03 8.84
N GLY A 162 -1.50 -13.79 9.02
CA GLY A 162 -0.48 -13.16 8.16
C GLY A 162 -0.93 -12.76 6.74
N HIS A 163 -2.12 -13.13 6.28
CA HIS A 163 -2.61 -12.82 4.92
C HIS A 163 -3.41 -11.52 4.85
N LEU A 164 -4.10 -11.21 5.94
CA LEU A 164 -5.02 -10.09 6.03
C LEU A 164 -4.49 -9.09 7.04
N GLU A 165 -4.50 -7.82 6.66
CA GLU A 165 -4.17 -6.74 7.56
C GLU A 165 -5.45 -6.00 7.97
N LYS A 166 -5.55 -5.71 9.26
CA LYS A 166 -6.55 -4.81 9.81
C LYS A 166 -5.98 -3.39 9.96
N SER A 167 -6.40 -2.48 9.10
CA SER A 167 -6.04 -1.06 9.15
C SER A 167 -7.18 -0.24 9.75
N GLY A 168 -7.35 -0.35 11.07
CA GLY A 168 -8.45 0.28 11.80
C GLY A 168 -9.80 -0.39 11.50
N SER A 169 -10.68 0.30 10.77
CA SER A 169 -11.98 -0.21 10.35
C SER A 169 -11.93 -1.01 9.04
N PHE A 170 -10.78 -1.15 8.40
CA PHE A 170 -10.63 -1.84 7.12
C PHE A 170 -9.93 -3.19 7.25
N TYR A 171 -10.32 -4.12 6.40
CA TYR A 171 -9.56 -5.32 6.09
C TYR A 171 -8.97 -5.20 4.68
N ARG A 172 -7.70 -5.60 4.52
CA ARG A 172 -7.00 -5.58 3.24
C ARG A 172 -5.99 -6.70 3.08
N ILE A 173 -5.61 -6.97 1.83
CA ILE A 173 -4.46 -7.81 1.47
C ILE A 173 -3.37 -6.88 0.93
N LYS A 174 -2.27 -6.72 1.68
CA LYS A 174 -1.15 -5.81 1.36
C LYS A 174 -0.31 -6.23 0.14
N ASP A 175 -0.50 -7.45 -0.33
CA ASP A 175 0.33 -8.08 -1.36
C ASP A 175 -0.48 -8.13 -2.68
N PRO A 176 -0.20 -7.24 -3.65
CA PRO A 176 -0.98 -7.15 -4.88
C PRO A 176 -0.90 -8.41 -5.75
N LEU A 177 0.28 -9.05 -5.81
CA LEU A 177 0.46 -10.30 -6.57
C LEU A 177 -0.29 -11.46 -5.92
N PHE A 178 -0.27 -11.54 -4.59
CA PHE A 178 -1.07 -12.55 -3.88
C PHE A 178 -2.57 -12.34 -4.07
N ARG A 179 -3.03 -11.08 -4.07
CA ARG A 179 -4.42 -10.72 -4.37
C ARG A 179 -4.81 -11.13 -5.80
N LEU A 180 -3.94 -10.88 -6.78
CA LEU A 180 -4.11 -11.33 -8.17
C LEU A 180 -4.25 -12.85 -8.24
N TRP A 181 -3.33 -13.58 -7.60
CA TRP A 181 -3.36 -15.03 -7.55
C TRP A 181 -4.67 -15.55 -6.95
N LEU A 182 -5.12 -14.98 -5.82
CA LEU A 182 -6.37 -15.39 -5.18
C LEU A 182 -7.58 -15.28 -6.10
N LEU A 183 -7.70 -14.16 -6.84
CA LEU A 183 -8.85 -13.89 -7.70
C LEU A 183 -8.83 -14.68 -9.01
N TYR A 184 -7.65 -14.85 -9.63
CA TYR A 184 -7.56 -15.33 -11.02
C TYR A 184 -6.95 -16.73 -11.16
N ALA A 185 -6.21 -17.20 -10.17
CA ALA A 185 -5.67 -18.56 -10.15
C ALA A 185 -6.42 -19.44 -9.13
N TYR A 186 -6.57 -18.98 -7.90
CA TYR A 186 -7.11 -19.82 -6.82
C TYR A 186 -8.65 -19.93 -6.86
N GLN A 187 -9.36 -18.80 -6.91
CA GLN A 187 -10.82 -18.77 -6.84
C GLN A 187 -11.51 -19.60 -7.94
N PRO A 188 -11.11 -19.52 -9.24
CA PRO A 188 -11.73 -20.33 -10.28
C PRO A 188 -11.56 -21.84 -10.05
N ASN A 189 -10.35 -22.24 -9.62
CA ASN A 189 -10.01 -23.62 -9.29
C ASN A 189 -10.88 -24.16 -8.14
N VAL A 190 -11.05 -23.39 -7.07
CA VAL A 190 -11.88 -23.80 -5.91
C VAL A 190 -13.37 -23.81 -6.24
N MET A 191 -13.83 -22.90 -7.11
CA MET A 191 -15.22 -22.88 -7.57
C MET A 191 -15.53 -24.00 -8.57
N GLY A 192 -14.54 -24.82 -8.94
CA GLY A 192 -14.71 -25.90 -9.91
C GLY A 192 -15.04 -25.39 -11.31
N LEU A 193 -14.68 -24.14 -11.62
CA LEU A 193 -14.83 -23.59 -12.95
C LEU A 193 -13.85 -24.33 -13.86
N LYS A 194 -14.35 -25.23 -14.71
CA LYS A 194 -13.56 -25.89 -15.75
C LYS A 194 -13.32 -24.93 -16.91
N LEU A 195 -12.57 -23.87 -16.64
CA LEU A 195 -12.19 -22.90 -17.65
C LEU A 195 -11.18 -23.57 -18.60
N SER A 196 -11.37 -23.34 -19.89
CA SER A 196 -10.30 -23.57 -20.86
C SER A 196 -9.16 -22.58 -20.61
N LYS A 197 -7.94 -22.94 -21.05
CA LYS A 197 -6.78 -22.04 -20.97
C LYS A 197 -7.07 -20.67 -21.60
N ARG A 198 -7.87 -20.62 -22.66
CA ARG A 198 -8.29 -19.36 -23.29
C ARG A 198 -9.16 -18.50 -22.37
N GLU A 199 -10.12 -19.10 -21.67
CA GLU A 199 -11.02 -18.37 -20.77
C GLU A 199 -10.27 -17.85 -19.53
N GLU A 200 -9.33 -18.63 -18.99
CA GLU A 200 -8.43 -18.16 -17.93
C GLU A 200 -7.62 -16.95 -18.38
N LEU A 201 -7.08 -16.98 -19.60
CA LEU A 201 -6.34 -15.88 -20.20
C LEU A 201 -7.21 -14.63 -20.36
N GLU A 202 -8.44 -14.77 -20.85
CA GLU A 202 -9.35 -13.64 -21.05
C GLU A 202 -9.78 -13.04 -19.70
N LEU A 203 -10.08 -13.87 -18.70
CA LEU A 203 -10.43 -13.41 -17.35
C LEU A 203 -9.28 -12.67 -16.68
N PHE A 204 -8.06 -13.21 -16.76
CA PHE A 204 -6.88 -12.55 -16.23
C PHE A 204 -6.58 -11.24 -16.95
N SER A 205 -6.64 -11.21 -18.29
CA SER A 205 -6.34 -10.01 -19.07
C SER A 205 -7.33 -8.88 -18.78
N ARG A 206 -8.62 -9.20 -18.60
CA ARG A 206 -9.62 -8.21 -18.15
C ARG A 206 -9.37 -7.78 -16.71
N GLY A 207 -8.91 -8.70 -15.86
CA GLY A 207 -8.64 -8.47 -14.45
C GLY A 207 -7.42 -7.59 -14.18
N ILE A 208 -6.31 -7.89 -14.84
CA ILE A 208 -5.04 -7.19 -14.63
C ILE A 208 -5.12 -5.73 -15.03
N GLY A 209 -5.91 -5.38 -16.07
CA GLY A 209 -6.17 -3.99 -16.44
C GLY A 209 -6.82 -3.16 -15.34
N ASN A 210 -7.61 -3.78 -14.45
CA ASN A 210 -8.21 -3.11 -13.29
C ASN A 210 -7.24 -2.99 -12.08
N ILE A 211 -6.11 -3.68 -12.14
CA ILE A 211 -5.12 -3.76 -11.06
C ILE A 211 -3.87 -2.95 -11.40
N ILE A 212 -3.55 -2.79 -12.69
CA ILE A 212 -2.56 -1.85 -13.16
C ILE A 212 -2.95 -0.45 -12.66
N PRO A 213 -2.08 0.19 -11.87
CA PRO A 213 -2.42 1.45 -11.25
C PRO A 213 -2.47 2.57 -12.27
N LYS A 214 -3.39 3.52 -12.04
CA LYS A 214 -3.28 4.86 -12.59
C LYS A 214 -2.19 5.60 -11.81
N ILE A 215 -1.07 5.81 -12.48
CA ILE A 215 0.11 6.48 -11.93
C ILE A 215 0.05 7.95 -12.32
N TYR A 216 0.20 8.81 -11.33
CA TYR A 216 0.22 10.26 -11.47
C TYR A 216 1.60 10.80 -11.07
N LYS A 217 2.14 11.70 -11.89
CA LYS A 217 3.43 12.34 -11.81
C LYS A 217 3.22 13.83 -11.55
N PRO A 218 3.34 14.28 -10.29
CA PRO A 218 3.03 15.65 -9.91
C PRO A 218 3.99 16.70 -10.48
N ASN A 219 5.11 16.29 -11.09
CA ASN A 219 5.99 17.20 -11.82
C ASN A 219 5.35 17.73 -13.12
N ASP A 220 4.39 17.01 -13.70
CA ASP A 220 3.61 17.51 -14.83
C ASP A 220 2.45 18.38 -14.31
N ARG A 221 2.40 19.64 -14.76
CA ARG A 221 1.34 20.60 -14.43
C ARG A 221 -0.06 20.09 -14.81
N ARG A 222 -0.19 19.28 -15.85
CA ARG A 222 -1.47 18.67 -16.26
C ARG A 222 -1.92 17.63 -15.23
N GLU A 223 -0.98 16.88 -14.67
CA GLU A 223 -1.25 15.84 -13.70
C GLU A 223 -1.44 16.39 -12.28
N GLN A 224 -0.87 17.55 -11.93
CA GLN A 224 -1.11 18.23 -10.65
C GLN A 224 -2.60 18.43 -10.35
N LYS A 225 -3.37 18.89 -11.34
CA LYS A 225 -4.83 19.04 -11.19
C LYS A 225 -5.53 17.71 -10.94
N GLN A 226 -5.05 16.64 -11.56
CA GLN A 226 -5.60 15.29 -11.35
C GLN A 226 -5.27 14.79 -9.94
N VAL A 227 -4.06 15.05 -9.44
CA VAL A 227 -3.69 14.72 -8.04
C VAL A 227 -4.56 15.49 -7.04
N VAL A 228 -4.85 16.78 -7.28
CA VAL A 228 -5.80 17.54 -6.45
C VAL A 228 -7.18 16.89 -6.45
N GLN A 229 -7.67 16.47 -7.62
CA GLN A 229 -8.94 15.76 -7.71
C GLN A 229 -8.89 14.42 -6.95
N LEU A 230 -7.77 13.69 -6.98
CA LEU A 230 -7.61 12.47 -6.19
C LEU A 230 -7.67 12.74 -4.68
N VAL A 231 -7.01 13.79 -4.20
CA VAL A 231 -7.09 14.20 -2.79
C VAL A 231 -8.53 14.58 -2.42
N LYS A 232 -9.24 15.30 -3.29
CA LYS A 232 -10.64 15.67 -3.08
C LYS A 232 -11.56 14.44 -3.03
N ASP A 233 -11.35 13.48 -3.92
CA ASP A 233 -12.11 12.23 -3.94
C ASP A 233 -11.79 11.35 -2.73
N LEU A 234 -10.53 11.34 -2.28
CA LEU A 234 -10.10 10.65 -1.07
C LEU A 234 -10.84 11.20 0.16
N LEU A 235 -10.83 12.53 0.34
CA LEU A 235 -11.57 13.20 1.40
C LEU A 235 -13.07 12.88 1.33
N SER A 236 -13.65 12.87 0.13
CA SER A 236 -15.07 12.54 -0.09
C SER A 236 -15.42 11.10 0.29
N SER A 237 -14.42 10.21 0.30
CA SER A 237 -14.60 8.78 0.62
C SER A 237 -14.65 8.50 2.13
N PHE A 238 -14.32 9.48 2.97
CA PHE A 238 -14.33 9.33 4.43
C PHE A 238 -15.76 9.28 4.99
N SER A 239 -15.99 8.42 5.98
CA SER A 239 -17.33 8.15 6.53
C SER A 239 -17.35 7.97 8.06
N ASN A 240 -16.53 8.73 8.79
CA ASN A 240 -16.38 8.67 10.26
C ASN A 240 -15.80 7.35 10.78
N GLU A 241 -14.82 6.81 10.07
CA GLU A 241 -14.12 5.58 10.46
C GLU A 241 -12.74 5.85 11.06
N TYR A 242 -12.24 4.88 11.81
CA TYR A 242 -10.88 4.89 12.32
C TYR A 242 -9.94 4.20 11.35
N VAL A 243 -8.81 4.83 11.07
CA VAL A 243 -7.67 4.23 10.37
C VAL A 243 -6.47 4.17 11.32
N VAL A 244 -5.58 3.21 11.12
CA VAL A 244 -4.31 3.14 11.84
C VAL A 244 -3.25 3.78 10.96
N ILE A 245 -2.57 4.80 11.46
CA ILE A 245 -1.49 5.52 10.78
C ILE A 245 -0.32 5.59 11.75
N ASN A 246 0.82 5.00 11.36
CA ASN A 246 2.03 4.91 12.19
C ASN A 246 1.72 4.38 13.61
N GLY A 247 0.92 3.31 13.69
CA GLY A 247 0.50 2.67 14.94
C GLY A 247 -0.57 3.44 15.72
N ARG A 248 -0.96 4.65 15.31
CA ARG A 248 -1.95 5.48 16.01
C ARG A 248 -3.31 5.42 15.32
N ARG A 249 -4.38 5.26 16.09
CA ARG A 249 -5.75 5.35 15.57
C ARG A 249 -6.11 6.82 15.31
N LYS A 250 -6.58 7.11 14.09
CA LYS A 250 -7.06 8.42 13.65
C LYS A 250 -8.48 8.30 13.13
N LEU A 251 -9.38 9.16 13.59
CA LEU A 251 -10.75 9.26 13.07
C LEU A 251 -10.75 10.14 11.82
N LEU A 252 -11.17 9.59 10.69
CA LEU A 252 -11.36 10.34 9.45
C LEU A 252 -12.84 10.71 9.31
N PRO A 253 -13.20 12.00 9.37
CA PRO A 253 -14.59 12.42 9.46
C PRO A 253 -15.27 12.39 8.09
N LYS A 254 -16.60 12.25 8.09
CA LYS A 254 -17.42 12.47 6.90
C LYS A 254 -17.56 13.96 6.61
N PHE A 255 -17.24 14.36 5.39
CA PHE A 255 -17.44 15.72 4.92
C PHE A 255 -18.78 15.88 4.21
N THR A 256 -19.38 17.06 4.33
CA THR A 256 -20.62 17.44 3.65
C THR A 256 -20.35 18.23 2.38
N SER A 257 -19.22 18.94 2.31
CA SER A 257 -18.78 19.65 1.10
C SER A 257 -17.28 19.89 1.14
N ILE A 258 -16.66 19.96 -0.05
CA ILE A 258 -15.24 20.27 -0.23
C ILE A 258 -15.15 21.39 -1.25
N ILE A 259 -14.63 22.53 -0.82
CA ILE A 259 -14.49 23.74 -1.63
C ILE A 259 -13.01 23.92 -1.96
N GLU A 260 -12.72 24.19 -3.22
CA GLU A 260 -11.37 24.47 -3.71
C GLU A 260 -11.13 25.98 -3.71
N LYS A 261 -9.93 26.38 -3.26
CA LYS A 261 -9.48 27.76 -3.27
C LYS A 261 -8.00 27.81 -3.63
N GLU A 262 -7.68 28.41 -4.76
CA GLU A 262 -6.30 28.70 -5.13
C GLU A 262 -5.76 29.82 -4.23
N ILE A 263 -4.61 29.59 -3.59
CA ILE A 263 -3.91 30.61 -2.79
C ILE A 263 -2.84 31.28 -3.66
N SER A 264 -2.17 30.48 -4.48
CA SER A 264 -1.16 30.89 -5.44
C SER A 264 -1.02 29.82 -6.52
N PRO A 265 -0.30 30.07 -7.63
CA PRO A 265 -0.10 29.07 -8.69
C PRO A 265 0.52 27.75 -8.21
N GLU A 266 1.22 27.75 -7.08
CA GLU A 266 1.93 26.60 -6.51
C GLU A 266 1.20 25.96 -5.32
N ILE A 267 0.15 26.61 -4.82
CA ILE A 267 -0.54 26.22 -3.59
C ILE A 267 -2.04 26.30 -3.79
N LEU A 268 -2.67 25.15 -3.67
CA LEU A 268 -4.11 24.98 -3.71
C LEU A 268 -4.63 24.51 -2.36
N CYS A 269 -5.75 25.08 -1.93
CA CYS A 269 -6.36 24.78 -0.64
C CYS A 269 -7.73 24.14 -0.85
N LEU A 270 -7.95 23.00 -0.18
CA LEU A 270 -9.24 22.34 -0.09
C LEU A 270 -9.81 22.56 1.30
N VAL A 271 -10.97 23.22 1.37
CA VAL A 271 -11.72 23.42 2.62
C VAL A 271 -12.84 22.39 2.69
N ALA A 272 -12.65 21.37 3.52
CA ALA A 272 -13.59 20.29 3.72
C ALA A 272 -14.45 20.53 4.98
N LYS A 273 -15.75 20.80 4.76
CA LYS A 273 -16.72 21.10 5.82
C LYS A 273 -17.35 19.83 6.37
N LYS A 274 -17.61 19.82 7.67
CA LYS A 274 -18.33 18.75 8.38
C LYS A 274 -19.69 19.27 8.83
N LYS A 275 -20.61 18.35 9.13
CA LYS A 275 -21.91 18.69 9.74
C LYS A 275 -21.76 19.32 11.13
N LYS A 276 -20.77 18.88 11.92
CA LYS A 276 -20.43 19.42 13.25
C LYS A 276 -18.91 19.51 13.43
N GLY A 277 -18.45 20.52 14.17
CA GLY A 277 -17.05 20.75 14.50
C GLY A 277 -16.26 21.51 13.43
N VAL A 278 -14.98 21.74 13.72
CA VAL A 278 -14.09 22.59 12.91
C VAL A 278 -13.80 22.00 11.52
N PRO A 279 -13.84 22.78 10.43
CA PRO A 279 -13.54 22.27 9.09
C PRO A 279 -12.08 21.83 8.96
N TRP A 280 -11.83 20.96 7.99
CA TRP A 280 -10.48 20.58 7.60
C TRP A 280 -10.00 21.50 6.49
N VAL A 281 -8.76 21.94 6.60
CA VAL A 281 -8.05 22.70 5.58
C VAL A 281 -6.89 21.84 5.11
N VAL A 282 -6.95 21.43 3.84
CA VAL A 282 -5.92 20.60 3.20
C VAL A 282 -5.19 21.46 2.18
N VAL A 283 -3.94 21.77 2.47
CA VAL A 283 -3.07 22.58 1.61
C VAL A 283 -2.27 21.63 0.73
N VAL A 284 -2.57 21.59 -0.57
CA VAL A 284 -1.81 20.83 -1.57
C VAL A 284 -0.77 21.76 -2.18
N CYS A 285 0.50 21.37 -2.07
CA CYS A 285 1.63 22.18 -2.53
C CYS A 285 2.36 21.47 -3.67
N PHE A 286 2.44 22.14 -4.82
CA PHE A 286 2.98 21.57 -6.06
C PHE A 286 4.50 21.65 -6.16
N GLN A 287 5.13 22.48 -5.34
CA GLN A 287 6.58 22.65 -5.26
C GLN A 287 7.05 22.47 -3.82
N VAL A 288 8.36 22.28 -3.64
CA VAL A 288 8.98 22.29 -2.31
C VAL A 288 8.90 23.73 -1.79
N PRO A 289 8.16 24.01 -0.70
CA PRO A 289 8.10 25.36 -0.17
C PRO A 289 9.41 25.70 0.54
N ASP A 290 9.82 26.98 0.46
CA ASP A 290 10.88 27.52 1.31
C ASP A 290 10.39 27.75 2.76
N GLU A 291 11.33 28.02 3.66
CA GLU A 291 11.02 28.24 5.08
C GLU A 291 10.07 29.44 5.28
N GLY A 292 10.25 30.50 4.49
CA GLY A 292 9.40 31.70 4.54
C GLY A 292 7.94 31.39 4.20
N THR A 293 7.72 30.56 3.18
CA THR A 293 6.42 30.08 2.74
C THR A 293 5.79 29.18 3.80
N ALA A 294 6.55 28.26 4.39
CA ALA A 294 6.07 27.42 5.49
C ALA A 294 5.64 28.27 6.72
N ILE A 295 6.42 29.28 7.10
CA ILE A 295 6.07 30.22 8.18
C ILE A 295 4.82 31.01 7.82
N LYS A 296 4.70 31.48 6.57
CA LYS A 296 3.52 32.21 6.09
C LYS A 296 2.27 31.36 6.12
N LEU A 297 2.35 30.09 5.71
CA LEU A 297 1.24 29.13 5.79
C LEU A 297 0.79 28.94 7.24
N ASN A 298 1.74 28.69 8.16
CA ASN A 298 1.43 28.62 9.59
C ASN A 298 0.71 29.88 10.06
N ARG A 299 1.25 31.08 9.82
CA ARG A 299 0.62 32.34 10.24
C ARG A 299 -0.78 32.53 9.64
N THR A 300 -0.98 32.12 8.39
CA THR A 300 -2.26 32.24 7.69
C THR A 300 -3.33 31.35 8.32
N PHE A 301 -2.99 30.10 8.61
CA PHE A 301 -3.94 29.11 9.13
C PHE A 301 -3.98 29.02 10.66
N LEU A 302 -3.02 29.64 11.37
CA LEU A 302 -3.00 29.78 12.83
C LEU A 302 -4.21 30.57 13.36
N LYS A 303 -4.68 31.56 12.60
CA LYS A 303 -5.74 32.47 13.02
C LYS A 303 -7.15 31.86 13.02
N GLY A 304 -7.33 30.67 12.44
CA GLY A 304 -8.63 30.01 12.39
C GLY A 304 -8.63 28.64 13.06
N ASP A 305 -9.82 28.29 13.59
CA ASP A 305 -10.13 26.97 14.11
C ASP A 305 -10.31 25.99 12.95
N TYR A 306 -9.19 25.47 12.48
CA TYR A 306 -9.08 24.49 11.40
C TYR A 306 -8.27 23.29 11.86
N TYR A 307 -8.66 22.11 11.40
CA TYR A 307 -7.75 20.97 11.37
C TYR A 307 -6.91 21.06 10.09
N ARG A 308 -5.59 21.14 10.25
CA ARG A 308 -4.67 21.55 9.17
C ARG A 308 -3.92 20.35 8.64
N ILE A 309 -3.97 20.15 7.33
CA ILE A 309 -3.25 19.09 6.63
C ILE A 309 -2.42 19.72 5.54
N PHE A 310 -1.18 19.26 5.41
CA PHE A 310 -0.28 19.68 4.36
C PHE A 310 0.07 18.47 3.49
N VAL A 311 -0.20 18.57 2.19
CA VAL A 311 0.06 17.52 1.20
C VAL A 311 1.10 18.05 0.22
N PRO A 312 2.41 17.82 0.47
CA PRO A 312 3.43 18.15 -0.50
C PRO A 312 3.43 17.12 -1.63
N LEU A 313 3.45 17.59 -2.88
CA LEU A 313 3.62 16.72 -4.04
C LEU A 313 5.09 16.50 -4.42
N LYS A 314 6.01 17.07 -3.64
CA LYS A 314 7.45 16.85 -3.70
C LYS A 314 8.02 16.59 -2.31
N SER A 315 9.12 15.88 -2.22
CA SER A 315 9.79 15.57 -0.97
C SER A 315 10.21 16.87 -0.28
N VAL A 316 9.75 17.04 0.96
CA VAL A 316 10.06 18.20 1.78
C VAL A 316 11.15 17.85 2.78
N GLY A 317 12.17 18.70 2.85
CA GLY A 317 13.24 18.55 3.83
C GLY A 317 12.72 18.55 5.28
N VAL A 318 13.52 17.97 6.18
CA VAL A 318 13.19 17.84 7.61
C VAL A 318 12.86 19.19 8.26
N ASN A 319 13.59 20.25 7.89
CA ASN A 319 13.37 21.60 8.41
C ASN A 319 11.95 22.11 8.10
N ILE A 320 11.54 22.04 6.83
CA ILE A 320 10.21 22.46 6.37
C ILE A 320 9.10 21.66 7.05
N SER A 321 9.25 20.34 7.11
CA SER A 321 8.31 19.44 7.80
C SER A 321 8.16 19.82 9.28
N THR A 322 9.26 20.17 9.94
CA THR A 322 9.29 20.57 11.34
C THR A 322 8.60 21.90 11.56
N ILE A 323 8.85 22.91 10.71
CA ILE A 323 8.18 24.22 10.77
C ILE A 323 6.66 24.03 10.65
N LEU A 324 6.19 23.27 9.67
CA LEU A 324 4.75 23.04 9.45
C LEU A 324 4.11 22.29 10.64
N LYS A 325 4.76 21.24 11.15
CA LYS A 325 4.29 20.48 12.31
C LYS A 325 4.22 21.36 13.57
N ALA A 326 5.16 22.27 13.77
CA ALA A 326 5.12 23.24 14.87
C ALA A 326 3.89 24.18 14.80
N GLY A 327 3.39 24.46 13.59
CA GLY A 327 2.13 25.18 13.37
C GLY A 327 0.87 24.32 13.45
N GLY A 328 0.99 23.05 13.84
CA GLY A 328 -0.12 22.11 13.98
C GLY A 328 -0.57 21.44 12.69
N PHE A 329 0.20 21.53 11.60
CA PHE A 329 -0.11 20.77 10.38
C PHE A 329 0.17 19.29 10.57
N TRP A 330 -0.78 18.47 10.14
CA TRP A 330 -0.53 17.07 9.86
C TRP A 330 -0.03 16.92 8.43
N VAL A 331 1.25 16.59 8.29
CA VAL A 331 1.88 16.40 6.98
C VAL A 331 1.51 15.01 6.44
N TRP A 332 0.91 14.99 5.26
CA TRP A 332 0.67 13.80 4.44
C TRP A 332 1.74 13.78 3.35
N ASP A 333 2.92 13.27 3.70
CA ASP A 333 3.93 12.95 2.70
C ASP A 333 3.41 11.93 1.67
N MET A 334 4.19 11.72 0.62
CA MET A 334 3.81 10.85 -0.49
C MET A 334 3.53 9.40 -0.04
N GLU A 335 4.27 8.90 0.95
CA GLU A 335 4.03 7.56 1.51
C GLU A 335 2.66 7.49 2.19
N LEU A 336 2.34 8.45 3.07
CA LEU A 336 1.05 8.48 3.75
C LEU A 336 -0.11 8.74 2.78
N LEU A 337 0.08 9.61 1.78
CA LEU A 337 -0.93 9.86 0.75
C LEU A 337 -1.24 8.57 -0.03
N ASN A 338 -0.20 7.86 -0.50
CA ASN A 338 -0.37 6.60 -1.22
C ASN A 338 -0.98 5.51 -0.33
N TYR A 339 -0.64 5.45 0.96
CA TYR A 339 -1.30 4.55 1.90
C TYR A 339 -2.81 4.82 2.03
N LEU A 340 -3.20 6.10 2.14
CA LEU A 340 -4.61 6.48 2.21
C LEU A 340 -5.34 6.21 0.89
N LEU A 341 -4.70 6.51 -0.25
CA LEU A 341 -5.24 6.18 -1.58
C LEU A 341 -5.41 4.67 -1.72
N GLU A 342 -4.41 3.87 -1.38
CA GLU A 342 -4.52 2.41 -1.41
C GLU A 342 -5.71 1.91 -0.57
N LEU A 343 -5.89 2.46 0.63
CA LEU A 343 -6.95 2.05 1.56
C LEU A 343 -8.36 2.36 1.03
N TYR A 344 -8.58 3.56 0.49
CA TYR A 344 -9.91 4.04 0.09
C TYR A 344 -10.21 3.93 -1.40
N ARG A 345 -9.17 4.00 -2.23
CA ARG A 345 -9.22 4.03 -3.70
C ARG A 345 -8.04 3.22 -4.28
N PRO A 346 -8.01 1.89 -4.08
CA PRO A 346 -6.94 1.06 -4.62
C PRO A 346 -6.83 1.21 -6.13
N GLY A 347 -5.60 1.12 -6.67
CA GLY A 347 -5.31 1.30 -8.09
C GLY A 347 -4.93 2.72 -8.50
N TYR A 348 -4.70 3.62 -7.54
CA TYR A 348 -4.18 4.97 -7.78
C TYR A 348 -2.88 5.16 -7.01
N ILE A 349 -1.88 5.73 -7.67
CA ILE A 349 -0.56 6.01 -7.07
C ILE A 349 -0.10 7.36 -7.54
N VAL A 350 0.45 8.14 -6.61
CA VAL A 350 1.22 9.34 -6.93
C VAL A 350 2.70 8.98 -6.77
N VAL A 351 3.51 9.22 -7.79
CA VAL A 351 4.95 8.91 -7.76
C VAL A 351 5.72 10.20 -7.99
N GLU A 352 6.59 10.52 -7.04
CA GLU A 352 7.60 11.55 -7.23
C GLU A 352 8.78 10.93 -7.99
N ARG A 353 9.24 11.61 -9.03
CA ARG A 353 10.48 11.29 -9.74
C ARG A 353 11.34 12.53 -9.75
N ASP A 354 12.65 12.36 -9.62
CA ASP A 354 13.61 13.43 -9.84
C ASP A 354 13.71 13.80 -11.32
#